data_AF-A0A1F6GK59-F1
#
_entry.id   AF-A0A1F6GK59-F1
#
_cell.length_a   1.000
_cell.length_b   1.000
_cell.length_c   1.000
_cell.angle_alpha   90.00
_cell.angle_beta   90.00
_cell.angle_gamma   90.00
#
_symmetry.space_group_name_H-M   'P 1'
#
loop_
_entity.id
_entity.type
_entity.pdbx_description
1 polymer ?
#
loop_
_entity_poly.entity_id
_entity_poly.type
_entity_poly.pdbx_seq_one_letter_code
_entity_poly.pdbx_strand_id
1 'polypeptide(L)'
;MKNFFHCRRGVSYWAIIIVLAFMIVAMIVAFWPQESNPEDNISPTYIRLWNKARNQTLEISEKARIEKWIVDNRLNEYGDMADTLYAGGTPLFDESTGKIMDRYDYILKEHLDKPWEK
;
A
#
# COMPACT_ATOMS: atom_id res chain seq x y z
N MET A 1 10.42 58.65 -63.64
CA MET A 1 9.24 58.17 -62.88
C MET A 1 9.33 56.67 -62.70
N LYS A 2 9.11 56.22 -61.45
CA LYS A 2 8.73 54.87 -61.01
C LYS A 2 9.80 53.77 -61.06
N ASN A 3 10.43 53.62 -59.90
CA ASN A 3 11.00 52.39 -59.34
C ASN A 3 10.10 51.17 -59.62
N PHE A 4 10.70 50.03 -59.97
CA PHE A 4 10.20 48.70 -59.57
C PHE A 4 11.37 47.72 -59.51
N PHE A 5 12.11 47.78 -58.40
CA PHE A 5 13.12 46.79 -58.05
C PHE A 5 12.48 45.41 -57.91
N HIS A 6 12.90 44.47 -58.76
CA HIS A 6 12.63 43.06 -58.57
C HIS A 6 13.54 42.50 -57.48
N CYS A 7 13.00 42.12 -56.34
CA CYS A 7 13.69 41.33 -55.34
C CYS A 7 12.84 40.10 -54.98
N ARG A 8 12.99 39.00 -55.72
CA ARG A 8 12.54 37.68 -55.24
C ARG A 8 13.68 37.05 -54.44
N ARG A 9 13.70 37.25 -53.13
CA ARG A 9 14.49 36.39 -52.23
C ARG A 9 13.74 35.07 -52.11
N GLY A 10 14.24 34.02 -52.77
CA GLY A 10 13.77 32.66 -52.51
C GLY A 10 14.07 32.29 -51.06
N VAL A 11 13.13 31.65 -50.38
CA VAL A 11 13.36 31.10 -49.04
C VAL A 11 14.39 29.98 -49.18
N SER A 12 15.47 30.05 -48.40
CA SER A 12 16.50 29.00 -48.37
C SER A 12 15.88 27.69 -47.95
N TYR A 13 16.15 26.61 -48.68
CA TYR A 13 15.64 25.27 -48.41
C TYR A 13 15.89 24.80 -46.97
N TRP A 14 17.01 25.22 -46.38
CA TRP A 14 17.34 24.97 -44.96
C TRP A 14 16.32 25.57 -43.99
N ALA A 15 15.76 26.74 -44.29
CA ALA A 15 14.74 27.36 -43.45
C ALA A 15 13.42 26.56 -43.49
N ILE A 16 13.10 25.94 -44.62
CA ILE A 16 11.91 25.11 -44.80
C ILE A 16 12.05 23.80 -44.01
N ILE A 17 13.23 23.14 -44.08
CA ILE A 17 13.49 21.91 -43.34
C ILE A 17 13.35 22.13 -41.82
N ILE A 18 13.88 23.24 -41.30
CA ILE A 18 13.79 23.54 -39.86
C ILE A 18 12.32 23.65 -39.43
N VAL A 19 11.50 24.36 -40.20
CA VAL A 19 10.07 24.49 -39.90
C VAL A 19 9.35 23.15 -39.97
N LEU A 20 9.64 22.33 -40.99
CA LEU A 20 9.05 20.99 -41.11
C LEU A 20 9.45 20.08 -39.95
N ALA A 21 10.72 20.14 -39.51
CA ALA A 21 11.19 19.38 -38.35
C ALA A 21 10.45 19.78 -37.07
N PHE A 22 10.27 21.07 -36.80
CA PHE A 22 9.50 21.54 -35.65
C PHE A 22 8.03 21.14 -35.71
N MET A 23 7.41 21.17 -36.90
CA MET A 23 6.03 20.72 -37.09
C MET A 23 5.87 19.22 -36.85
N ILE A 24 6.84 18.41 -37.30
CA ILE A 24 6.86 16.96 -37.03
C ILE A 24 7.05 16.68 -35.54
N VAL A 25 7.98 17.37 -34.88
CA VAL A 25 8.21 17.21 -33.43
C VAL A 25 6.97 17.62 -32.63
N ALA A 26 6.32 18.73 -32.98
CA ALA A 26 5.08 19.15 -32.34
C ALA A 26 3.95 18.12 -32.53
N MET A 27 3.85 17.51 -33.72
CA MET A 27 2.89 16.44 -33.99
C MET A 27 3.19 15.18 -33.18
N ILE A 28 4.47 14.82 -33.05
CA ILE A 28 4.90 13.68 -32.21
C ILE A 28 4.60 13.95 -30.73
N VAL A 29 4.81 15.17 -30.23
CA VAL A 29 4.50 15.53 -28.83
C VAL A 29 3.00 15.56 -28.58
N ALA A 30 2.21 16.12 -29.50
CA ALA A 30 0.75 16.18 -29.41
C ALA A 30 0.10 14.79 -29.52
N PHE A 31 0.78 13.85 -30.18
CA PHE A 31 0.38 12.47 -30.33
C PHE A 31 1.27 11.52 -29.51
N TRP A 32 2.02 12.06 -28.54
CA TRP A 32 2.73 11.24 -27.58
C TRP A 32 1.65 10.71 -26.65
N PRO A 33 1.49 9.39 -26.52
CA PRO A 33 0.52 8.83 -25.61
C PRO A 33 0.94 9.25 -24.21
N GLN A 34 0.25 10.26 -23.68
CA GLN A 34 0.39 10.61 -22.29
C GLN A 34 -0.24 9.45 -21.53
N GLU A 35 0.61 8.60 -20.97
CA GLU A 35 0.19 7.55 -20.06
C GLU A 35 -0.67 8.23 -19.00
N SER A 36 -1.98 8.04 -19.09
CA SER A 36 -2.91 8.60 -18.14
C SER A 36 -2.54 8.02 -16.79
N ASN A 37 -2.06 8.86 -15.88
CA ASN A 37 -1.87 8.47 -14.48
C ASN A 37 -3.16 7.76 -14.03
N PRO A 38 -3.11 6.48 -13.64
CA PRO A 38 -4.29 5.77 -13.17
C PRO A 38 -4.63 6.22 -11.74
N GLU A 39 -4.89 7.52 -11.56
CA GLU A 39 -5.28 8.15 -10.31
C GLU A 39 -6.62 8.87 -10.49
N ASP A 40 -7.70 8.14 -10.80
CA ASP A 40 -9.06 8.57 -10.41
C ASP A 40 -10.15 7.49 -10.52
N ASN A 41 -10.00 6.39 -11.27
CA ASN A 41 -11.04 5.33 -11.31
C ASN A 41 -10.94 4.31 -10.15
N ILE A 42 -10.65 4.83 -8.97
CA ILE A 42 -10.52 4.08 -7.73
C ILE A 42 -11.97 3.67 -7.26
N SER A 43 -12.61 2.71 -7.96
CA SER A 43 -13.72 1.85 -7.53
C SER A 43 -13.64 1.42 -6.05
N PRO A 44 -14.72 1.55 -5.24
CA PRO A 44 -14.71 1.22 -3.81
C PRO A 44 -14.18 -0.18 -3.45
N THR A 45 -14.24 -1.12 -4.41
CA THR A 45 -13.91 -2.52 -4.19
C THR A 45 -12.42 -2.77 -3.95
N TYR A 46 -11.48 -2.21 -4.73
CA TYR A 46 -10.06 -2.51 -4.46
C TYR A 46 -9.57 -1.80 -3.19
N ILE A 47 -10.05 -0.59 -2.83
CA ILE A 47 -9.74 0.00 -1.50
C ILE A 47 -10.12 -0.98 -0.39
N ARG A 48 -11.32 -1.57 -0.46
CA ARG A 48 -11.78 -2.56 0.53
C ARG A 48 -10.87 -3.80 0.56
N LEU A 49 -10.46 -4.31 -0.59
CA LEU A 49 -9.61 -5.49 -0.68
C LEU A 49 -8.20 -5.23 -0.14
N TRP A 50 -7.57 -4.11 -0.50
CA TRP A 50 -6.24 -3.75 0.02
C TRP A 50 -6.28 -3.44 1.50
N ASN A 51 -7.34 -2.80 2.02
CA ASN A 51 -7.50 -2.59 3.46
C ASN A 51 -7.62 -3.94 4.19
N LYS A 52 -8.41 -4.88 3.65
CA LYS A 52 -8.51 -6.23 4.22
C LYS A 52 -7.17 -6.94 4.20
N ALA A 53 -6.46 -6.95 3.07
CA ALA A 53 -5.18 -7.61 2.93
C ALA A 53 -4.10 -6.99 3.84
N ARG A 54 -4.05 -5.65 3.94
CA ARG A 54 -3.18 -4.95 4.88
C ARG A 54 -3.51 -5.32 6.32
N ASN A 55 -4.77 -5.29 6.72
CA ASN A 55 -5.18 -5.66 8.07
C ASN A 55 -4.83 -7.11 8.40
N GLN A 56 -5.02 -8.05 7.46
CA GLN A 56 -4.59 -9.44 7.61
C GLN A 56 -3.08 -9.56 7.76
N THR A 57 -2.32 -8.79 6.98
CA THR A 57 -0.85 -8.78 7.07
C THR A 57 -0.38 -8.23 8.41
N LEU A 58 -1.02 -7.17 8.91
CA LEU A 58 -0.76 -6.60 10.23
C LEU A 58 -1.06 -7.60 11.34
N GLU A 59 -2.21 -8.27 11.28
CA GLU A 59 -2.61 -9.33 12.22
C GLU A 59 -1.58 -10.47 12.25
N ILE A 60 -1.18 -10.99 11.08
CA ILE A 60 -0.16 -12.05 10.98
C ILE A 60 1.16 -11.58 11.58
N SER A 61 1.58 -10.34 11.29
CA SER A 61 2.82 -9.79 11.83
C SER A 61 2.77 -9.62 13.35
N GLU A 62 1.62 -9.24 13.90
CA GLU A 62 1.42 -9.06 15.34
C GLU A 62 1.43 -10.41 16.06
N LYS A 63 0.74 -11.41 15.52
CA LYS A 63 0.78 -12.78 16.02
C LYS A 63 2.22 -13.31 16.08
N ALA A 64 3.02 -13.08 15.04
CA ALA A 64 4.43 -13.48 15.04
C ALA A 64 5.27 -12.78 16.14
N ARG A 65 4.98 -11.52 16.45
CA ARG A 65 5.64 -10.80 17.57
C ARG A 65 5.21 -11.37 18.92
N ILE A 66 3.93 -11.69 19.09
CA ILE A 66 3.41 -12.35 20.30
C ILE A 66 4.10 -13.69 20.51
N GLU A 67 4.19 -14.54 19.49
CA GLU A 67 4.86 -15.85 19.61
C GLU A 67 6.31 -15.69 20.03
N LYS A 68 7.03 -14.73 19.45
CA LYS A 68 8.41 -14.43 19.83
C LYS A 68 8.50 -13.99 21.30
N TRP A 69 7.64 -13.08 21.73
CA TRP A 69 7.61 -12.60 23.10
C TRP A 69 7.33 -13.72 24.11
N ILE A 70 6.39 -14.63 23.80
CA ILE A 70 6.09 -15.81 24.64
C ILE A 70 7.35 -16.66 24.82
N VAL A 71 8.04 -16.97 23.72
CA VAL A 71 9.25 -17.81 23.73
C VAL A 71 10.39 -17.13 24.48
N ASP A 72 10.65 -15.85 24.20
CA ASP A 72 11.75 -15.08 24.79
C ASP A 72 11.59 -14.95 26.31
N ASN A 73 10.35 -14.82 26.80
CA ASN A 73 10.04 -14.65 28.23
C ASN A 73 9.71 -15.97 28.94
N ARG A 74 9.78 -17.11 28.25
CA ARG A 74 9.44 -18.45 28.79
C ARG A 74 8.03 -18.50 29.40
N LEU A 75 7.09 -17.84 28.75
CA LEU A 75 5.69 -17.82 29.15
C LEU A 75 4.99 -19.09 28.66
N ASN A 76 3.80 -19.34 29.18
CA ASN A 76 2.93 -20.38 28.64
C ASN A 76 2.34 -19.95 27.28
N GLU A 77 1.61 -20.86 26.64
CA GLU A 77 1.00 -20.61 25.32
C GLU A 77 -0.01 -19.45 25.27
N TYR A 78 -0.47 -18.99 26.44
CA TYR A 78 -1.42 -17.89 26.62
C TYR A 78 -0.74 -16.57 27.02
N GLY A 79 0.60 -16.53 27.08
CA GLY A 79 1.34 -15.33 27.50
C GLY A 79 1.34 -15.09 29.02
N ASP A 80 0.94 -16.07 29.82
CA ASP A 80 1.01 -16.01 31.27
C ASP A 80 2.26 -16.74 31.80
N MET A 81 2.49 -16.70 33.11
CA MET A 81 3.60 -17.41 33.73
C MET A 81 3.48 -18.92 33.49
N ALA A 82 4.61 -19.60 33.30
CA ALA A 82 4.62 -21.03 32.97
C ALA A 82 4.00 -21.94 34.06
N ASP A 83 3.91 -21.45 35.29
CA ASP A 83 3.34 -22.13 36.46
C ASP A 83 1.86 -21.77 36.71
N THR A 84 1.23 -20.98 35.83
CA THR A 84 -0.19 -20.64 35.94
C THR A 84 -1.07 -21.89 35.74
N LEU A 85 -1.98 -22.12 36.69
CA LEU A 85 -2.98 -23.18 36.65
C LEU A 85 -4.37 -22.56 36.44
N TYR A 86 -5.12 -23.08 35.46
CA TYR A 86 -6.47 -22.63 35.16
C TYR A 86 -7.49 -23.58 35.79
N ALA A 87 -8.47 -23.04 36.52
CA ALA A 87 -9.50 -23.83 37.21
C ALA A 87 -10.29 -24.76 36.27
N GLY A 88 -10.45 -24.37 34.99
CA GLY A 88 -11.07 -25.16 33.92
C GLY A 88 -10.09 -25.77 32.91
N GLY A 89 -8.79 -25.80 33.21
CA GLY A 89 -7.73 -26.32 32.33
C GLY A 89 -7.26 -25.36 31.25
N THR A 90 -8.13 -24.48 30.72
CA THR A 90 -7.77 -23.43 29.75
C THR A 90 -8.45 -22.10 30.10
N PRO A 91 -7.79 -20.94 29.90
CA PRO A 91 -8.41 -19.63 30.10
C PRO A 91 -9.38 -19.24 28.98
N LEU A 92 -9.42 -20.02 27.89
CA LEU A 92 -10.18 -19.68 26.69
C LEU A 92 -11.68 -19.95 26.83
N PHE A 93 -12.08 -20.76 27.81
CA PHE A 93 -13.49 -21.11 28.01
C PHE A 93 -14.13 -20.21 29.05
N ASP A 94 -15.16 -19.46 28.63
CA ASP A 94 -15.98 -18.68 29.53
C ASP A 94 -17.17 -19.52 30.02
N GLU A 95 -17.09 -19.99 31.27
CA GLU A 95 -18.13 -20.80 31.91
C GLU A 95 -19.46 -20.07 32.08
N SER A 96 -19.45 -18.73 32.14
CA SER A 96 -20.67 -17.94 32.33
C SER A 96 -21.49 -17.84 31.05
N THR A 97 -20.83 -17.84 29.89
CA THR A 97 -21.49 -17.74 28.58
C THR A 97 -21.46 -19.03 27.77
N GLY A 98 -20.64 -20.02 28.17
CA GLY A 98 -20.41 -21.26 27.46
C GLY A 98 -19.64 -21.10 26.15
N LYS A 99 -18.96 -19.97 25.94
CA LYS A 99 -18.25 -19.65 24.69
C LYS A 99 -16.74 -19.86 24.83
N ILE A 100 -16.11 -20.22 23.73
CA ILE A 100 -14.65 -20.31 23.61
C ILE A 100 -14.14 -19.04 22.92
N MET A 101 -13.14 -18.39 23.50
CA MET A 101 -12.45 -17.23 22.95
C MET A 101 -11.20 -17.67 22.17
N ASP A 102 -10.82 -16.91 21.15
CA ASP A 102 -9.55 -17.16 20.45
C ASP A 102 -8.35 -16.89 21.37
N ARG A 103 -7.26 -17.65 21.19
CA ARG A 103 -6.06 -17.52 21.99
C ARG A 103 -5.44 -16.13 21.91
N TYR A 104 -5.36 -15.55 20.71
CA TYR A 104 -4.76 -14.23 20.54
C TYR A 104 -5.69 -13.13 21.04
N ASP A 105 -7.00 -13.32 20.96
CA ASP A 105 -7.97 -12.41 21.56
C ASP A 105 -7.83 -12.39 23.10
N TYR A 106 -7.59 -13.54 23.73
CA TYR A 106 -7.26 -13.61 25.16
C TYR A 106 -6.00 -12.80 25.48
N ILE A 107 -4.91 -13.04 24.75
CA ILE A 107 -3.62 -12.37 24.97
C ILE A 107 -3.76 -10.86 24.80
N LEU A 108 -4.46 -10.41 23.76
CA LEU A 108 -4.71 -8.98 23.51
C LEU A 108 -5.57 -8.33 24.60
N LYS A 109 -6.50 -9.09 25.19
CA LYS A 109 -7.37 -8.63 26.27
C LYS A 109 -6.61 -8.51 27.59
N GLU A 110 -5.74 -9.45 27.90
CA GLU A 110 -4.99 -9.49 29.17
C GLU A 110 -3.79 -8.51 29.14
N HIS A 111 -3.12 -8.38 27.99
CA HIS A 111 -1.91 -7.56 27.82
C HIS A 111 -2.19 -6.31 26.98
N LEU A 112 -3.00 -5.40 27.52
CA LEU A 112 -3.39 -4.13 26.85
C LEU A 112 -2.19 -3.21 26.55
N ASP A 113 -1.08 -3.37 27.27
CA ASP A 113 0.17 -2.62 27.10
C ASP A 113 1.05 -3.16 25.96
N LYS A 114 0.68 -4.30 25.35
CA LYS A 114 1.34 -4.93 24.21
C LYS A 114 2.87 -5.05 24.37
N PRO A 115 3.35 -5.85 25.35
CA PRO A 115 4.77 -5.97 25.66
C PRO A 115 5.65 -6.46 24.51
N TRP A 116 5.07 -7.09 23.49
CA TRP A 116 5.73 -7.57 22.27
C TRP A 116 6.03 -6.49 21.22
N GLU A 117 5.61 -5.23 21.43
CA GLU A 117 5.92 -4.11 20.52
C GLU A 117 7.23 -3.38 20.84
N LYS A 118 8.00 -3.87 21.83
CA LYS A 118 9.25 -3.25 22.31
C LYS A 118 10.47 -3.55 21.43
#